data_AF-A0A9P0VXX9-F1
#
_entry.id   AF-A0A9P0VXX9-F1
#
_cell.length_a   1.000
_cell.length_b   1.000
_cell.length_c   1.000
_cell.angle_alpha   90.00
_cell.angle_beta   90.00
_cell.angle_gamma   90.00
#
_symmetry.space_group_name_H-M   'P 1'
#
loop_
_entity.id
_entity.type
_entity.pdbx_description
1 polymer ?
#
loop_
_entity_poly.entity_id
_entity_poly.type
_entity_poly.pdbx_seq_one_letter_code
_entity_poly.pdbx_strand_id
1 'polypeptide(L)'
;MFRSSILRTLRTPVVLRQQPRLVTPITRVSFYSSVPALTRDLAKERIIELLEGYDKVQNPEKITEEASFSQDLGLDSLDVVEVVMEVEHEFNIQIPDHEADTLKTVGQTLDYILAQPDAC
;
A
#
# COMPACT_ATOMS: atom_id res chain seq x y z
N MET A 1 13.53 -70.64 68.50
CA MET A 1 14.04 -69.74 69.55
C MET A 1 14.43 -68.42 68.88
N PHE A 2 13.93 -67.29 69.40
CA PHE A 2 14.36 -65.89 69.17
C PHE A 2 14.22 -65.30 67.74
N ARG A 3 13.20 -64.45 67.52
CA ARG A 3 13.22 -62.97 67.71
C ARG A 3 14.15 -62.25 66.71
N SER A 4 13.59 -61.39 65.87
CA SER A 4 13.78 -59.93 66.00
C SER A 4 13.19 -59.15 64.83
N SER A 5 12.52 -58.07 65.21
CA SER A 5 11.88 -57.04 64.41
C SER A 5 12.90 -56.23 63.61
N ILE A 6 12.58 -55.88 62.36
CA ILE A 6 13.20 -54.72 61.69
C ILE A 6 12.08 -53.90 61.04
N LEU A 7 11.85 -52.73 61.63
CA LEU A 7 10.97 -51.67 61.13
C LEU A 7 11.52 -51.15 59.80
N ARG A 8 10.86 -51.49 58.68
CA ARG A 8 11.18 -50.92 57.38
C ARG A 8 10.34 -49.66 57.19
N THR A 9 10.98 -48.51 57.36
CA THR A 9 10.41 -47.20 57.08
C THR A 9 10.07 -47.10 55.59
N LEU A 10 8.78 -47.06 55.25
CA LEU A 10 8.31 -46.78 53.90
C LEU A 10 8.48 -45.28 53.64
N ARG A 11 9.62 -44.89 53.06
CA ARG A 11 9.76 -43.59 52.39
C ARG A 11 8.90 -43.64 51.12
N THR A 12 7.79 -42.92 51.11
CA THR A 12 7.01 -42.67 49.90
C THR A 12 7.88 -41.94 48.88
N PRO A 13 7.92 -42.35 47.60
CA PRO A 13 8.54 -41.52 46.58
C PRO A 13 7.66 -40.28 46.38
N VAL A 14 8.23 -39.09 46.57
CA VAL A 14 7.62 -37.84 46.14
C VAL A 14 7.57 -37.88 44.62
N VAL A 15 6.38 -38.12 44.05
CA VAL A 15 6.15 -37.99 42.61
C VAL A 15 6.11 -36.50 42.32
N LEU A 16 7.23 -35.95 41.85
CA LEU A 16 7.30 -34.59 41.35
C LEU A 16 6.51 -34.54 40.04
N ARG A 17 5.25 -34.10 40.11
CA ARG A 17 4.40 -33.87 38.93
C ARG A 17 5.02 -32.74 38.10
N GLN A 18 5.86 -33.12 37.14
CA GLN A 18 6.36 -32.18 36.13
C GLN A 18 5.15 -31.72 35.32
N GLN A 19 4.80 -30.44 35.46
CA GLN A 19 3.82 -29.81 34.59
C GLN A 19 4.49 -29.61 33.22
N PRO A 20 3.85 -30.00 32.10
CA PRO A 20 4.39 -29.65 30.79
C PRO A 20 4.29 -28.14 30.65
N ARG A 21 5.44 -27.43 30.59
CA ARG A 21 5.47 -26.05 30.12
C ARG A 21 5.11 -26.07 28.65
N LEU A 22 3.88 -25.67 28.33
CA LEU A 22 3.46 -25.39 26.97
C LEU A 22 4.26 -24.17 26.48
N VAL A 23 5.33 -24.42 25.73
CA VAL A 23 6.03 -23.39 24.97
C VAL A 23 5.19 -23.18 23.71
N THR A 24 4.28 -22.21 23.74
CA THR A 24 3.59 -21.79 22.53
C THR A 24 4.63 -21.16 21.58
N PRO A 25 4.74 -21.61 20.33
CA PRO A 25 5.56 -20.89 19.37
C PRO A 25 4.91 -19.51 19.19
N ILE A 26 5.66 -18.45 19.48
CA ILE A 26 5.28 -17.09 19.14
C ILE A 26 5.27 -17.05 17.61
N THR A 27 4.13 -17.32 16.98
CA THR A 27 3.90 -16.96 15.59
C THR A 27 3.94 -15.45 15.53
N ARG A 28 5.12 -14.89 15.25
CA ARG A 28 5.24 -13.52 14.75
C ARG A 28 4.50 -13.49 13.43
N VAL A 29 3.23 -13.09 13.47
CA VAL A 29 2.53 -12.64 12.27
C VAL A 29 3.21 -11.34 11.91
N SER A 30 4.11 -11.40 10.93
CA SER A 30 4.64 -10.20 10.31
C SER A 30 3.49 -9.54 9.57
N PHE A 31 2.85 -8.58 10.22
CA PHE A 31 2.03 -7.59 9.55
C PHE A 31 2.98 -6.68 8.77
N TYR A 32 3.46 -7.19 7.63
CA TYR A 32 4.13 -6.34 6.66
C TYR A 32 3.06 -5.37 6.15
N SER A 33 3.38 -4.08 6.26
CA SER A 33 2.61 -2.93 5.81
C SER A 33 1.81 -3.27 4.56
N SER A 34 0.48 -3.31 4.67
CA SER A 34 -0.35 -3.12 3.49
C SER A 34 -0.03 -1.71 3.02
N VAL A 35 0.70 -1.59 1.92
CA VAL A 35 0.62 -0.39 1.10
C VAL A 35 -0.89 -0.17 0.88
N PRO A 36 -1.45 0.98 1.25
CA PRO A 36 -2.87 1.23 1.04
C PRO A 36 -3.14 1.04 -0.45
N ALA A 37 -4.14 0.25 -0.80
CA ALA A 37 -4.55 0.12 -2.19
C ALA A 37 -4.84 1.52 -2.73
N LEU A 38 -4.34 1.85 -3.92
CA LEU A 38 -4.57 3.15 -4.55
C LEU A 38 -6.08 3.34 -4.72
N THR A 39 -6.66 4.21 -3.89
CA THR A 39 -8.07 4.59 -4.03
C THR A 39 -8.17 5.76 -5.01
N ARG A 40 -9.32 5.90 -5.68
CA ARG A 40 -9.58 7.02 -6.60
C ARG A 40 -9.33 8.37 -5.92
N ASP A 41 -9.72 8.50 -4.67
CA ASP A 41 -9.56 9.74 -3.90
C ASP A 41 -8.07 10.10 -3.69
N LEU A 42 -7.23 9.11 -3.33
CA LEU A 42 -5.79 9.33 -3.16
C LEU A 42 -5.09 9.61 -4.49
N ALA A 43 -5.44 8.88 -5.56
CA ALA A 43 -4.89 9.15 -6.89
C ALA A 43 -5.25 10.57 -7.36
N LYS A 44 -6.48 11.00 -7.09
CA LYS A 44 -6.96 12.34 -7.42
C LYS A 44 -6.21 13.42 -6.67
N GLU A 45 -6.03 13.27 -5.36
CA GLU A 45 -5.26 14.22 -4.55
C GLU A 45 -3.84 14.39 -5.11
N ARG A 46 -3.15 13.29 -5.41
CA ARG A 46 -1.78 13.33 -5.97
C ARG A 46 -1.70 14.00 -7.34
N ILE A 47 -2.65 13.72 -8.24
CA ILE A 47 -2.67 14.36 -9.56
C ILE A 47 -2.98 15.86 -9.45
N ILE A 48 -3.87 16.25 -8.53
CA ILE A 48 -4.16 17.66 -8.29
C ILE A 48 -2.90 18.37 -7.78
N GLU A 49 -2.20 17.78 -6.80
CA GLU A 49 -0.94 18.33 -6.28
C GLU A 49 0.12 18.50 -7.39
N LEU A 50 0.25 17.52 -8.28
CA LEU A 50 1.16 17.58 -9.43
C LEU A 50 0.79 18.73 -10.38
N LEU A 51 -0.50 18.88 -10.71
CA LEU A 51 -0.98 19.94 -11.60
C LEU A 51 -0.89 21.34 -10.98
N GLU A 52 -1.13 21.47 -9.67
CA GLU A 52 -0.95 22.75 -8.96
C GLU A 52 0.52 23.18 -8.90
N GLY A 53 1.45 22.23 -8.88
CA GLY A 53 2.89 22.49 -8.94
C GLY A 53 3.41 22.83 -10.34
N TYR A 54 2.58 22.72 -11.39
CA TYR A 54 3.01 22.95 -12.76
C TYR A 54 2.77 24.42 -13.17
N ASP A 55 3.85 25.20 -13.27
CA ASP A 55 3.84 26.65 -13.48
C ASP A 55 3.05 27.14 -14.71
N LYS A 56 2.84 26.28 -15.71
CA LYS A 56 2.13 26.63 -16.95
C LYS A 56 0.61 26.49 -16.85
N VAL A 57 0.07 25.92 -15.77
CA VAL A 57 -1.38 25.84 -15.54
C VAL A 57 -1.93 27.24 -15.28
N GLN A 58 -2.82 27.70 -16.15
CA GLN A 58 -3.35 29.07 -16.07
C GLN A 58 -4.44 29.23 -15.02
N ASN A 59 -5.20 28.16 -14.74
CA ASN A 59 -6.40 28.18 -13.91
C ASN A 59 -6.41 27.01 -12.90
N PRO A 60 -5.64 27.07 -11.79
CA PRO A 60 -5.60 25.99 -10.81
C PRO A 60 -6.96 25.69 -10.18
N GLU A 61 -7.83 26.71 -10.03
CA GLU A 61 -9.19 26.54 -9.50
C GLU A 61 -10.10 25.68 -10.39
N LYS A 62 -9.73 25.45 -11.66
CA LYS A 62 -10.49 24.63 -12.60
C LYS A 62 -10.04 23.17 -12.63
N ILE A 63 -9.03 22.79 -11.85
CA ILE A 63 -8.57 21.40 -11.79
C ILE A 63 -9.68 20.54 -11.20
N THR A 64 -10.39 19.85 -12.08
CA THR A 64 -11.51 18.96 -11.79
C THR A 64 -11.37 17.70 -12.65
N GLU A 65 -12.06 16.62 -12.32
CA GLU A 65 -11.99 15.37 -13.11
C GLU A 65 -12.45 15.56 -14.56
N GLU A 66 -13.35 16.52 -14.81
CA GLU A 66 -13.85 16.82 -16.15
C GLU A 66 -12.96 17.80 -16.92
N ALA A 67 -11.98 18.42 -16.25
CA ALA A 67 -11.12 19.43 -16.86
C ALA A 67 -10.28 18.84 -17.99
N SER A 68 -10.31 19.52 -19.14
CA SER A 68 -9.44 19.27 -20.28
C SER A 68 -8.08 19.93 -20.07
N PHE A 69 -6.99 19.17 -20.26
CA PHE A 69 -5.64 19.71 -20.15
C PHE A 69 -5.41 20.89 -21.10
N SER A 70 -5.95 20.81 -22.32
CA SER A 70 -5.79 21.87 -23.32
C SER A 70 -6.79 23.02 -23.16
N GLN A 71 -8.08 22.72 -22.98
CA GLN A 71 -9.13 23.74 -23.03
C GLN A 71 -9.32 24.47 -21.71
N ASP A 72 -9.19 23.77 -20.58
CA ASP A 72 -9.48 24.33 -19.25
C ASP A 72 -8.22 24.76 -18.50
N LEU A 73 -7.18 23.93 -18.56
CA LEU A 73 -5.90 24.18 -17.90
C LEU A 73 -4.91 24.97 -18.77
N GLY A 74 -5.17 25.04 -20.09
CA GLY A 74 -4.41 25.87 -21.02
C GLY A 74 -3.03 25.31 -21.38
N LEU A 75 -2.85 23.99 -21.25
CA LEU A 75 -1.62 23.29 -21.58
C LEU A 75 -1.53 23.04 -23.08
N ASP A 76 -0.36 23.23 -23.67
CA ASP A 76 -0.13 22.85 -25.05
C ASP A 76 0.16 21.34 -25.20
N SER A 77 0.31 20.84 -26.42
CA SER A 77 0.57 19.41 -26.65
C SER A 77 1.90 18.92 -26.10
N LEU A 78 2.91 19.78 -25.95
CA LEU A 78 4.20 19.42 -25.37
C LEU A 78 4.11 19.40 -23.84
N ASP A 79 3.40 20.36 -23.26
CA ASP A 79 3.12 20.44 -21.83
C ASP A 79 2.36 19.20 -21.35
N VAL A 80 1.40 18.71 -22.14
CA VAL A 80 0.67 17.46 -21.83
C VAL A 80 1.62 16.26 -21.77
N VAL A 81 2.61 16.17 -22.66
CA VAL A 81 3.63 15.09 -22.62
C VAL A 81 4.45 15.18 -21.33
N GLU A 82 4.86 16.39 -20.92
CA GLU A 82 5.58 16.60 -19.65
C GLU A 82 4.73 16.16 -18.45
N VAL A 83 3.46 16.56 -18.40
CA VAL A 83 2.53 16.16 -17.32
C VAL A 83 2.36 14.64 -17.27
N VAL A 84 2.21 13.98 -18.43
CA VAL A 84 2.08 12.51 -18.50
C VAL A 84 3.35 11.82 -17.97
N MET A 85 4.54 12.32 -18.30
CA MET A 85 5.80 11.77 -17.79
C MET A 85 5.94 11.92 -16.27
N GLU A 86 5.50 13.05 -15.70
CA GLU A 86 5.48 13.24 -14.24
C GLU A 86 4.47 12.29 -13.58
N VAL A 87 3.31 12.07 -14.20
CA VAL A 87 2.32 11.09 -13.73
C VAL A 87 2.89 9.66 -13.78
N GLU A 88 3.58 9.28 -14.85
CA GLU A 88 4.27 7.98 -14.94
C GLU A 88 5.26 7.79 -13.79
N HIS A 89 6.05 8.82 -13.50
CA HIS A 89 7.02 8.81 -12.42
C HIS A 89 6.35 8.68 -11.05
N GLU A 90 5.29 9.46 -10.80
CA GLU A 90 4.58 9.50 -9.52
C GLU A 90 3.92 8.16 -9.17
N PHE A 91 3.31 7.49 -10.15
CA PHE A 91 2.63 6.21 -9.94
C PHE A 91 3.49 4.98 -10.29
N ASN A 92 4.74 5.18 -10.73
CA ASN A 92 5.66 4.15 -11.19
C ASN A 92 5.07 3.25 -12.29
N ILE A 93 4.38 3.86 -13.26
CA ILE A 93 3.77 3.19 -14.41
C ILE A 93 4.45 3.60 -15.72
N GLN A 94 4.14 2.89 -16.81
CA GLN A 94 4.50 3.29 -18.16
C GLN A 94 3.23 3.46 -18.99
N ILE A 95 3.08 4.62 -19.62
CA ILE A 95 1.97 4.97 -20.50
C ILE A 95 2.54 5.04 -21.91
N PRO A 96 2.19 4.11 -22.81
CA PRO A 96 2.71 4.16 -24.17
C PRO A 96 2.14 5.39 -24.91
N ASP A 97 2.93 5.97 -25.82
CA ASP A 97 2.59 7.23 -26.52
C ASP A 97 1.18 7.26 -27.12
N HIS A 98 0.75 6.15 -27.72
CA HIS A 98 -0.57 6.02 -28.35
C HIS A 98 -1.74 6.09 -27.37
N GLU A 99 -1.54 5.73 -26.11
CA GLU A 99 -2.53 5.87 -25.04
C GLU A 99 -2.44 7.27 -24.42
N ALA A 100 -1.23 7.81 -24.25
CA ALA A 100 -1.02 9.19 -23.77
C ALA A 100 -1.78 10.23 -24.62
N ASP A 101 -1.76 10.08 -25.96
CA ASP A 101 -2.51 10.94 -26.89
C ASP A 101 -4.04 10.94 -26.67
N THR A 102 -4.56 9.88 -26.04
CA THR A 102 -6.00 9.74 -25.75
C THR A 102 -6.40 10.32 -24.40
N LEU A 103 -5.46 10.57 -23.50
CA LEU A 103 -5.68 11.12 -22.15
C LEU A 103 -5.85 12.64 -22.21
N LYS A 104 -7.07 13.10 -22.51
CA LYS A 104 -7.37 14.52 -22.70
C LYS A 104 -7.87 15.23 -21.45
N THR A 105 -8.37 14.48 -20.47
CA THR A 105 -8.93 15.01 -19.24
C THR A 105 -8.31 14.36 -18.00
N VAL A 106 -8.35 15.06 -16.87
CA VAL A 106 -7.84 14.57 -15.58
C VAL A 106 -8.53 13.26 -15.18
N GLY A 107 -9.85 13.15 -15.39
CA GLY A 107 -10.63 11.96 -15.10
C GLY A 107 -10.22 10.75 -15.95
N GLN A 108 -9.88 10.94 -17.22
CA GLN A 108 -9.36 9.87 -18.07
C GLN A 108 -8.03 9.35 -17.56
N THR A 109 -7.14 10.26 -17.16
CA THR A 109 -5.85 9.89 -16.56
C THR A 109 -6.04 9.11 -15.25
N LEU A 110 -6.98 9.55 -14.40
CA LEU A 110 -7.35 8.84 -13.17
C LEU A 110 -7.88 7.43 -13.45
N ASP A 111 -8.81 7.30 -14.39
CA ASP A 111 -9.38 6.01 -14.76
C ASP A 111 -8.30 5.07 -15.31
N TYR A 112 -7.36 5.61 -16.09
CA TYR A 112 -6.23 4.86 -16.61
C TYR A 112 -5.32 4.35 -15.49
N ILE A 113 -4.91 5.21 -14.55
CA ILE A 113 -4.03 4.84 -13.43
C ILE A 113 -4.68 3.76 -12.57
N LEU A 114 -5.97 3.91 -12.24
CA LEU A 114 -6.71 2.93 -11.42
C LEU A 114 -6.89 1.58 -12.12
N ALA A 115 -6.83 1.54 -13.46
CA ALA A 115 -6.86 0.31 -14.22
C ALA A 115 -5.51 -0.43 -14.20
N GLN A 116 -4.41 0.26 -13.86
CA GLN A 116 -3.08 -0.35 -13.79
C GLN A 116 -2.88 -1.08 -12.45
N PRO A 117 -2.60 -2.40 -12.47
CA PRO A 117 -2.43 -3.19 -11.25
C PRO A 117 -1.14 -2.86 -10.49
N ASP A 118 -0.16 -2.26 -11.17
CA ASP A 118 1.16 -1.94 -10.62
C ASP A 118 1.27 -0.48 -10.14
N ALA A 119 0.21 0.32 -10.30
CA ALA A 119 0.18 1.70 -9.82
C ALA A 119 0.22 1.75 -8.29
N CYS A 120 1.20 2.46 -7.74
CA CYS A 120 1.47 2.56 -6.29
C CYS A 120 1.04 3.89 -5.70
#